data_AF-A0A0S8FXR7-F1
#
_entry.id   AF-A0A0S8FXR7-F1
#
_cell.length_a   1.000
_cell.length_b   1.000
_cell.length_c   1.000
_cell.angle_alpha   90.00
_cell.angle_beta   90.00
_cell.angle_gamma   90.00
#
_symmetry.space_group_name_H-M   'P 1'
#
loop_
_entity.id
_entity.type
_entity.pdbx_description
1 polymer ?
#
loop_
_entity_poly.entity_id
_entity_poly.type
_entity_poly.pdbx_seq_one_letter_code
_entity_poly.pdbx_strand_id
1 'polypeptide(L)'
;MSAKPGGLAMLQTRRGFTLIEMIVVMLMLAVVASVALPRAVKSSPELQVDLAARALARDLEQLRMRAIAAKRNMRVVFDESENFYTAFMDLTPERSGSFSHTDEEVRESGLLTRGSSEGVPGVRLRKNVEYGSGSASVGPQAFAADGPVNLENDRVEFDARGMVIPAGSSGVIYLVHSDEPAAVAAVTISGASAFHTWRYRGGRWIK
;
A
#
# COMPACT_ATOMS: atom_id res chain seq x y z
N MET A 1 -20.10 -25.83 87.19
CA MET A 1 -20.77 -25.11 86.10
C MET A 1 -19.74 -24.27 85.35
N SER A 2 -19.87 -24.26 84.02
CA SER A 2 -18.92 -23.81 83.00
C SER A 2 -18.78 -22.28 82.89
N ALA A 3 -17.59 -21.79 82.49
CA ALA A 3 -17.49 -20.58 81.68
C ALA A 3 -16.30 -20.68 80.70
N LYS A 4 -16.62 -20.77 79.40
CA LYS A 4 -15.70 -20.65 78.25
C LYS A 4 -15.36 -19.17 78.03
N PRO A 5 -14.10 -18.77 77.77
CA PRO A 5 -13.81 -17.44 77.27
C PRO A 5 -14.06 -17.40 75.75
N GLY A 6 -14.97 -16.52 75.32
CA GLY A 6 -15.21 -16.21 73.91
C GLY A 6 -14.15 -15.27 73.36
N GLY A 7 -13.50 -15.67 72.27
CA GLY A 7 -12.55 -14.83 71.54
C GLY A 7 -13.24 -13.63 70.87
N LEU A 8 -12.75 -12.43 71.15
CA LEU A 8 -13.19 -11.21 70.48
C LEU A 8 -12.49 -11.10 69.12
N ALA A 9 -13.24 -11.30 68.05
CA ALA A 9 -12.79 -11.03 66.70
C ALA A 9 -12.55 -9.52 66.52
N MET A 10 -11.31 -9.13 66.18
CA MET A 10 -11.00 -7.76 65.75
C MET A 10 -11.71 -7.47 64.42
N LEU A 11 -12.74 -6.62 64.47
CA LEU A 11 -13.35 -6.04 63.27
C LEU A 11 -12.38 -4.99 62.69
N GLN A 12 -11.65 -5.37 61.64
CA GLN A 12 -10.87 -4.41 60.85
C GLN A 12 -11.82 -3.41 60.17
N THR A 13 -11.75 -2.15 60.57
CA THR A 13 -12.44 -1.04 59.92
C THR A 13 -11.86 -0.80 58.53
N ARG A 14 -12.64 -1.11 57.49
CA ARG A 14 -12.30 -0.76 56.12
C ARG A 14 -12.49 0.74 55.94
N ARG A 15 -11.40 1.48 55.73
CA ARG A 15 -11.45 2.90 55.37
C ARG A 15 -11.83 3.03 53.90
N GLY A 16 -12.87 3.83 53.62
CA GLY A 16 -13.28 4.20 52.26
C GLY A 16 -12.57 5.45 51.77
N PHE A 17 -12.56 5.63 50.45
CA PHE A 17 -11.96 6.81 49.79
C PHE A 17 -12.87 8.03 49.93
N THR A 18 -12.26 9.20 50.04
CA THR A 18 -13.01 10.46 50.13
C THR A 18 -13.37 10.98 48.74
N LEU A 19 -14.42 11.81 48.65
CA LEU A 19 -14.84 12.41 47.38
C LEU A 19 -13.75 13.31 46.77
N ILE A 20 -12.99 14.01 47.61
CA ILE A 20 -11.85 14.83 47.15
C ILE A 20 -10.73 13.97 46.56
N GLU A 21 -10.46 12.82 47.17
CA GLU A 21 -9.44 11.88 46.70
C GLU A 21 -9.81 11.33 45.32
N MET A 22 -11.08 11.06 45.08
CA MET A 22 -11.55 10.68 43.74
C MET A 22 -11.39 11.80 42.71
N ILE A 23 -11.68 13.05 43.07
CA ILE A 23 -11.48 14.20 42.17
C ILE A 23 -10.01 14.37 41.82
N VAL A 24 -9.10 14.22 42.79
CA VAL A 24 -7.65 14.31 42.57
C VAL A 24 -7.17 13.19 41.66
N VAL A 25 -7.65 11.95 41.85
CA VAL A 25 -7.32 10.82 40.96
C VAL A 25 -7.83 11.07 39.54
N MET A 26 -9.06 11.58 39.37
CA MET A 26 -9.59 11.92 38.05
C MET A 26 -8.80 13.04 37.36
N LEU A 27 -8.36 14.05 38.11
CA LEU A 27 -7.47 15.12 37.63
C LEU A 27 -6.12 14.56 37.19
N MET A 28 -5.52 13.67 37.97
CA MET A 28 -4.28 12.99 37.61
C MET A 28 -4.45 12.16 36.34
N LEU A 29 -5.55 11.40 36.22
CA LEU A 29 -5.86 10.62 35.03
C LEU A 29 -6.07 11.51 33.79
N ALA A 30 -6.72 12.68 33.95
CA ALA A 30 -6.91 13.63 32.86
C ALA A 30 -5.58 14.24 32.36
N VAL A 31 -4.65 14.54 33.28
CA VAL A 31 -3.30 15.02 32.94
C VAL A 31 -2.48 13.91 32.27
N VAL A 32 -2.55 12.67 32.77
CA VAL A 32 -1.86 11.53 32.13
C VAL A 32 -2.43 11.26 30.74
N ALA A 33 -3.75 11.31 30.57
CA ALA A 33 -4.41 11.10 29.29
C ALA A 33 -4.04 12.18 28.26
N SER A 34 -3.96 13.45 28.66
CA SER A 34 -3.62 14.55 27.75
C SER A 34 -2.18 14.48 27.22
N VAL A 35 -1.25 14.00 28.04
CA VAL A 35 0.17 13.83 27.65
C VAL A 35 0.41 12.52 26.89
N ALA A 36 -0.41 11.48 27.12
CA ALA A 36 -0.24 10.18 26.48
C ALA A 36 -0.77 10.13 25.02
N LEU A 37 -1.69 11.02 24.64
CA LEU A 37 -2.38 10.97 23.34
C LEU A 37 -1.55 11.37 22.09
N PRO A 38 -0.58 12.32 22.09
CA PRO A 38 -0.12 12.91 20.82
C PRO A 38 1.13 12.29 20.16
N ARG A 39 1.50 11.02 20.42
CA ARG A 39 2.71 10.43 19.79
C ARG A 39 2.47 9.29 18.77
N ALA A 40 1.22 8.87 18.53
CA ALA A 40 0.95 7.63 17.80
C ALA A 40 0.55 7.77 16.30
N VAL A 41 0.60 8.96 15.69
CA VAL A 41 -0.04 9.17 14.36
C VAL A 41 0.93 9.53 13.23
N LYS A 42 2.26 9.46 13.43
CA LYS A 42 3.19 9.54 12.29
C LYS A 42 3.28 8.17 11.63
N SER A 43 2.53 7.97 10.55
CA SER A 43 2.68 6.81 9.68
C SER A 43 4.13 6.70 9.22
N SER A 44 4.79 5.56 9.47
CA SER A 44 6.19 5.41 9.08
C SER A 44 6.32 5.49 7.55
N PRO A 45 7.35 6.17 7.01
CA PRO A 45 7.59 6.23 5.57
C PRO A 45 7.59 4.85 4.91
N GLU A 46 8.17 3.84 5.56
CA GLU A 46 8.24 2.46 5.05
C GLU A 46 6.86 1.81 4.95
N LEU A 47 5.97 2.09 5.91
CA LEU A 47 4.61 1.60 5.86
C LEU A 47 3.82 2.25 4.72
N GLN A 48 4.05 3.54 4.44
CA GLN A 48 3.36 4.25 3.36
C GLN A 48 3.72 3.67 2.00
N VAL A 49 5.01 3.45 1.72
CA VAL A 49 5.47 2.85 0.45
C VAL A 49 5.06 1.39 0.32
N ASP A 50 5.08 0.60 1.41
CA ASP A 50 4.61 -0.80 1.39
C ASP A 50 3.11 -0.88 1.07
N LEU A 51 2.29 -0.01 1.68
CA LEU A 51 0.86 0.05 1.38
C LEU A 51 0.58 0.47 -0.07
N ALA A 52 1.39 1.38 -0.62
CA ALA A 52 1.29 1.79 -2.02
C ALA A 52 1.68 0.65 -2.97
N ALA A 53 2.78 -0.06 -2.72
CA ALA A 53 3.19 -1.23 -3.50
C ALA A 53 2.14 -2.34 -3.47
N ARG A 54 1.55 -2.62 -2.29
CA ARG A 54 0.45 -3.59 -2.15
C ARG A 54 -0.81 -3.13 -2.87
N ALA A 55 -1.11 -1.84 -2.88
CA ALA A 55 -2.25 -1.31 -3.63
C ALA A 55 -2.04 -1.54 -5.13
N LEU A 56 -0.89 -1.11 -5.66
CA LEU A 56 -0.51 -1.32 -7.04
C LEU A 56 -0.57 -2.80 -7.44
N ALA A 57 0.01 -3.71 -6.65
CA ALA A 57 -0.05 -5.14 -6.93
C ALA A 57 -1.49 -5.70 -6.95
N ARG A 58 -2.37 -5.22 -6.08
CA ARG A 58 -3.81 -5.59 -6.10
C ARG A 58 -4.51 -5.06 -7.35
N ASP A 59 -4.22 -3.81 -7.72
CA ASP A 59 -4.81 -3.19 -8.90
C ASP A 59 -4.36 -3.93 -10.17
N LEU A 60 -3.07 -4.28 -10.28
CA LEU A 60 -2.54 -5.12 -11.37
C LEU A 60 -3.20 -6.51 -11.43
N GLU A 61 -3.38 -7.17 -10.29
CA GLU A 61 -4.04 -8.47 -10.22
C GLU A 61 -5.52 -8.37 -10.63
N GLN A 62 -6.23 -7.34 -10.19
CA GLN A 62 -7.61 -7.07 -10.59
C GLN A 62 -7.70 -6.85 -12.10
N LEU A 63 -6.81 -6.04 -12.67
CA LEU A 63 -6.76 -5.73 -14.10
C LEU A 63 -6.47 -7.00 -14.92
N ARG A 64 -5.51 -7.82 -14.49
CA ARG A 64 -5.24 -9.13 -15.10
C ARG A 64 -6.46 -10.04 -15.09
N MET A 65 -7.14 -10.17 -13.95
CA MET A 65 -8.39 -10.95 -13.86
C MET A 65 -9.50 -10.38 -14.74
N ARG A 66 -9.57 -9.05 -14.87
CA ARG A 66 -10.54 -8.37 -15.73
C ARG A 66 -10.27 -8.62 -17.22
N ALA A 67 -9.01 -8.60 -17.64
CA ALA A 67 -8.60 -8.96 -19.00
C ALA A 67 -9.07 -10.38 -19.38
N ILE A 68 -8.89 -11.34 -18.46
CA ILE A 68 -9.38 -12.72 -18.60
C ILE A 68 -10.90 -12.75 -18.71
N ALA A 69 -11.60 -12.11 -17.78
CA ALA A 69 -13.07 -12.15 -17.71
C ALA A 69 -13.71 -11.50 -18.94
N ALA A 70 -13.15 -10.40 -19.42
CA ALA A 70 -13.63 -9.68 -20.61
C ALA A 70 -13.17 -10.34 -21.92
N LYS A 71 -12.20 -11.26 -21.88
CA LYS A 71 -11.51 -11.84 -23.04
C LYS A 71 -10.94 -10.76 -23.97
N ARG A 72 -10.29 -9.76 -23.37
CA ARG A 72 -9.75 -8.56 -24.04
C ARG A 72 -8.37 -8.23 -23.48
N ASN A 73 -7.53 -7.65 -24.32
CA ASN A 73 -6.24 -7.16 -23.88
C ASN A 73 -6.40 -5.94 -22.97
N MET A 74 -5.42 -5.76 -22.09
CA MET A 74 -5.42 -4.65 -21.14
C MET A 74 -4.02 -4.10 -21.00
N ARG A 75 -3.88 -2.78 -21.10
CA ARG A 75 -2.60 -2.08 -20.95
C ARG A 75 -2.63 -1.19 -19.72
N VAL A 76 -1.60 -1.26 -18.91
CA VAL A 76 -1.37 -0.35 -17.78
C VAL A 76 -0.16 0.51 -18.12
N VAL A 77 -0.31 1.82 -18.03
CA VAL A 77 0.73 2.81 -18.31
C VAL A 77 1.07 3.53 -17.02
N PHE A 78 2.36 3.59 -16.71
CA PHE A 78 2.91 4.29 -15.55
C PHE A 78 3.46 5.63 -16.00
N ASP A 79 2.97 6.71 -15.39
CA ASP A 79 3.47 8.06 -15.62
C ASP A 79 4.32 8.46 -14.41
N GLU A 80 5.63 8.37 -14.62
CA GLU A 80 6.65 8.69 -13.61
C GLU A 80 6.58 10.16 -13.19
N SER A 81 6.30 11.05 -14.14
CA SER A 81 6.35 12.50 -13.93
C SER A 81 5.21 13.00 -13.05
N GLU A 82 4.02 12.41 -13.22
CA GLU A 82 2.80 12.79 -12.48
C GLU A 82 2.50 11.88 -11.29
N ASN A 83 3.37 10.90 -11.01
CA ASN A 83 3.16 9.89 -9.97
C ASN A 83 1.78 9.23 -10.10
N PHE A 84 1.49 8.81 -11.33
CA PHE A 84 0.17 8.38 -11.77
C PHE A 84 0.26 7.09 -12.58
N TYR A 85 -0.82 6.33 -12.63
CA TYR A 85 -0.96 5.26 -13.62
C TYR A 85 -2.39 5.13 -14.08
N THR A 86 -2.56 4.65 -15.29
CA THR A 86 -3.87 4.41 -15.88
C THR A 86 -3.91 3.05 -16.57
N ALA A 87 -5.10 2.51 -16.76
CA ALA A 87 -5.29 1.24 -17.42
C ALA A 87 -6.35 1.38 -18.51
N PHE A 88 -6.10 0.78 -19.67
CA PHE A 88 -6.96 0.81 -20.84
C PHE A 88 -7.35 -0.62 -21.20
N MET A 89 -8.63 -0.86 -21.47
CA MET A 89 -9.10 -2.09 -22.08
C MET A 89 -9.14 -1.94 -23.60
N ASP A 90 -8.74 -2.98 -24.34
CA ASP A 90 -8.88 -3.02 -25.79
C ASP A 90 -10.36 -3.13 -26.18
N LEU A 91 -10.92 -2.01 -26.63
CA LEU A 91 -12.30 -1.91 -27.12
C LEU A 91 -12.41 -2.07 -28.63
N THR A 92 -11.31 -2.33 -29.34
CA THR A 92 -11.36 -2.58 -30.78
C THR A 92 -12.19 -3.83 -31.07
N PRO A 93 -12.93 -3.85 -32.21
CA PRO A 93 -13.67 -5.05 -32.62
C PRO A 93 -12.75 -6.25 -32.88
N GLU A 94 -11.55 -6.00 -33.40
CA GLU A 94 -10.56 -7.02 -33.77
C GLU A 94 -9.77 -7.58 -32.58
N ARG A 95 -9.80 -6.89 -31.43
CA ARG A 95 -9.06 -7.27 -30.21
C ARG A 95 -7.56 -7.40 -30.47
N SER A 96 -7.02 -6.44 -31.20
CA SER A 96 -5.65 -6.47 -31.73
C SER A 96 -4.58 -6.04 -30.72
N GLY A 97 -4.94 -5.67 -29.48
CA GLY A 97 -4.01 -5.04 -28.53
C GLY A 97 -3.68 -3.59 -28.89
N SER A 98 -4.58 -2.94 -29.64
CA SER A 98 -4.50 -1.52 -29.95
C SER A 98 -5.34 -0.72 -28.95
N PHE A 99 -4.83 0.43 -28.52
CA PHE A 99 -5.45 1.27 -27.48
C PHE A 99 -5.49 2.72 -27.97
N SER A 100 -6.68 3.29 -27.97
CA SER A 100 -6.95 4.66 -28.42
C SER A 100 -6.78 5.70 -27.30
N HIS A 101 -6.50 5.24 -26.07
CA HIS A 101 -6.28 6.04 -24.87
C HIS A 101 -7.49 6.92 -24.52
N THR A 102 -8.69 6.35 -24.58
CA THR A 102 -9.94 7.08 -24.30
C THR A 102 -10.46 6.82 -22.89
N ASP A 103 -11.27 7.74 -22.37
CA ASP A 103 -11.97 7.59 -21.09
C ASP A 103 -12.85 6.34 -21.05
N GLU A 104 -13.38 5.91 -22.20
CA GLU A 104 -14.17 4.69 -22.32
C GLU A 104 -13.33 3.44 -22.07
N GLU A 105 -12.13 3.37 -22.67
CA GLU A 105 -11.18 2.27 -22.44
C GLU A 105 -10.76 2.21 -20.96
N VAL A 106 -10.59 3.37 -20.31
CA VAL A 106 -10.30 3.46 -18.88
C VAL A 106 -11.48 2.97 -18.04
N ARG A 107 -12.71 3.41 -18.35
CA ARG A 107 -13.91 2.99 -17.63
C ARG A 107 -14.14 1.48 -17.74
N GLU A 108 -13.94 0.91 -18.93
CA GLU A 108 -14.14 -0.53 -19.17
C GLU A 108 -13.04 -1.40 -18.54
N SER A 109 -11.84 -0.84 -18.31
CA SER A 109 -10.77 -1.51 -17.56
C SER A 109 -11.20 -1.91 -16.15
N GLY A 110 -12.20 -1.23 -15.58
CA GLY A 110 -12.67 -1.44 -14.21
C GLY A 110 -11.68 -0.96 -13.14
N LEU A 111 -10.65 -0.20 -13.51
CA LEU A 111 -9.75 0.45 -12.57
C LEU A 111 -10.53 1.45 -11.72
N LEU A 112 -10.35 1.39 -10.39
CA LEU A 112 -10.93 2.37 -9.48
C LEU A 112 -10.14 3.68 -9.52
N THR A 113 -10.49 4.55 -10.45
CA THR A 113 -9.79 5.83 -10.66
C THR A 113 -9.99 6.77 -9.46
N ARG A 114 -8.93 7.50 -9.10
CA ARG A 114 -8.88 8.46 -7.98
C ARG A 114 -8.22 9.77 -8.40
N GLY A 115 -8.50 10.19 -9.62
CA GLY A 115 -7.97 11.40 -10.21
C GLY A 115 -7.86 11.30 -11.72
N SER A 116 -7.35 12.37 -12.31
CA SER A 116 -6.99 12.44 -13.72
C SER A 116 -5.62 13.09 -13.86
N SER A 117 -4.89 12.70 -14.90
CA SER A 117 -3.67 13.37 -15.39
C SER A 117 -3.90 13.74 -16.86
N GLU A 118 -3.63 14.99 -17.23
CA GLU A 118 -3.88 15.52 -18.59
C GLU A 118 -5.29 15.21 -19.17
N GLY A 119 -6.30 15.13 -18.29
CA GLY A 119 -7.68 14.78 -18.67
C GLY A 119 -7.98 13.28 -18.71
N VAL A 120 -6.97 12.41 -18.65
CA VAL A 120 -7.14 10.94 -18.62
C VAL A 120 -7.35 10.45 -17.18
N PRO A 121 -8.47 9.75 -16.87
CA PRO A 121 -8.70 9.18 -15.56
C PRO A 121 -7.72 8.06 -15.22
N GLY A 122 -7.46 7.87 -13.93
CA GLY A 122 -6.53 6.86 -13.45
C GLY A 122 -6.28 6.96 -11.95
N VAL A 123 -5.17 6.42 -11.47
CA VAL A 123 -4.83 6.36 -10.06
C VAL A 123 -3.57 7.14 -9.80
N ARG A 124 -3.70 8.16 -8.95
CA ARG A 124 -2.55 8.87 -8.39
C ARG A 124 -1.98 8.08 -7.22
N LEU A 125 -0.65 8.01 -7.14
CA LEU A 125 0.04 7.45 -5.99
C LEU A 125 -0.37 8.20 -4.72
N ARG A 126 -0.26 7.51 -3.58
CA ARG A 126 -0.61 8.11 -2.29
C ARG A 126 0.29 9.31 -2.02
N LYS A 127 -0.21 10.25 -1.22
CA LYS A 127 0.60 11.39 -0.75
C LYS A 127 1.94 10.89 -0.17
N ASN A 128 3.02 11.59 -0.52
CA ASN A 128 4.42 11.28 -0.16
C ASN A 128 4.97 9.97 -0.74
N VAL A 129 4.30 9.36 -1.72
CA VAL A 129 4.83 8.21 -2.45
C VAL A 129 5.01 8.59 -3.91
N GLU A 130 6.21 8.37 -4.42
CA GLU A 130 6.61 8.72 -5.77
C GLU A 130 7.23 7.52 -6.48
N TYR A 131 7.23 7.52 -7.80
CA TYR A 131 8.03 6.58 -8.59
C TYR A 131 9.52 6.88 -8.37
N GLY A 132 10.26 5.90 -7.86
CA GLY A 132 11.66 6.11 -7.50
C GLY A 132 12.30 4.86 -6.92
N SER A 133 13.55 4.57 -7.30
CA SER A 133 14.38 3.54 -6.67
C SER A 133 15.04 4.01 -5.37
N GLY A 134 15.00 5.33 -5.08
CA GLY A 134 15.54 5.91 -3.85
C GLY A 134 17.01 5.56 -3.63
N SER A 135 17.35 5.11 -2.42
CA SER A 135 18.71 4.67 -2.05
C SER A 135 19.00 3.21 -2.42
N ALA A 136 18.13 2.52 -3.16
CA ALA A 136 18.40 1.17 -3.62
C ALA A 136 19.37 1.20 -4.81
N SER A 137 20.52 0.53 -4.67
CA SER A 137 21.52 0.43 -5.74
C SER A 137 21.32 -0.77 -6.66
N VAL A 138 20.54 -1.76 -6.22
CA VAL A 138 20.15 -2.96 -6.97
C VAL A 138 18.72 -3.28 -6.61
N GLY A 139 17.94 -3.75 -7.57
CA GLY A 139 16.56 -4.18 -7.41
C GLY A 139 16.36 -5.56 -6.78
N PRO A 140 15.11 -5.91 -6.45
CA PRO A 140 14.77 -7.29 -6.11
C PRO A 140 15.13 -8.19 -7.29
N GLN A 141 15.56 -9.43 -7.01
CA GLN A 141 15.90 -10.42 -8.05
C GLN A 141 16.95 -9.94 -9.07
N ALA A 142 17.83 -9.01 -8.67
CA ALA A 142 18.88 -8.42 -9.51
C ALA A 142 18.37 -7.58 -10.70
N PHE A 143 17.11 -7.10 -10.66
CA PHE A 143 16.68 -6.03 -11.56
C PHE A 143 17.54 -4.77 -11.34
N ALA A 144 17.73 -3.98 -12.39
CA ALA A 144 18.41 -2.69 -12.27
C ALA A 144 17.55 -1.70 -11.46
N ALA A 145 18.22 -0.81 -10.73
CA ALA A 145 17.61 0.26 -9.93
C ALA A 145 18.01 1.65 -10.46
N ASP A 146 18.22 1.74 -11.78
CA ASP A 146 18.65 2.90 -12.56
C ASP A 146 17.49 3.81 -13.01
N GLY A 147 16.25 3.34 -12.85
CA GLY A 147 15.02 4.09 -13.08
C GLY A 147 13.88 3.53 -12.22
N PRO A 148 12.75 4.24 -12.12
CA PRO A 148 11.68 3.83 -11.23
C PRO A 148 10.74 2.82 -11.87
N VAL A 149 10.61 2.77 -13.21
CA VAL A 149 9.92 1.68 -13.91
C VAL A 149 10.91 1.00 -14.85
N ASN A 150 11.20 -0.28 -14.59
CA ASN A 150 11.98 -1.13 -15.48
C ASN A 150 11.03 -2.01 -16.30
N LEU A 151 10.24 -1.36 -17.14
CA LEU A 151 9.35 -2.00 -18.10
C LEU A 151 9.55 -1.31 -19.45
N GLU A 152 9.36 -2.05 -20.53
CA GLU A 152 9.46 -1.47 -21.86
C GLU A 152 8.37 -0.39 -22.03
N ASN A 153 8.77 0.85 -22.34
CA ASN A 153 7.87 2.00 -22.51
C ASN A 153 6.94 2.27 -21.31
N ASP A 154 7.43 2.05 -20.09
CA ASP A 154 6.76 2.31 -18.81
C ASP A 154 5.34 1.74 -18.74
N ARG A 155 5.16 0.55 -19.33
CA ARG A 155 3.86 -0.11 -19.43
C ARG A 155 3.95 -1.61 -19.26
N VAL A 156 2.83 -2.20 -18.87
CA VAL A 156 2.61 -3.65 -18.94
C VAL A 156 1.30 -3.93 -19.66
N GLU A 157 1.30 -4.95 -20.52
CA GLU A 157 0.10 -5.41 -21.22
C GLU A 157 -0.22 -6.85 -20.86
N PHE A 158 -1.49 -7.15 -20.66
CA PHE A 158 -2.03 -8.49 -20.45
C PHE A 158 -2.91 -8.89 -21.63
N ASP A 159 -2.74 -10.10 -22.13
CA ASP A 159 -3.66 -10.68 -23.12
C ASP A 159 -4.97 -11.15 -22.47
N ALA A 160 -5.90 -11.60 -23.30
CA ALA A 160 -7.16 -12.21 -22.88
C ALA A 160 -7.03 -13.49 -22.03
N ARG A 161 -5.82 -14.04 -21.84
CA ARG A 161 -5.50 -15.17 -20.97
C ARG A 161 -4.82 -14.72 -19.66
N GLY A 162 -4.62 -13.40 -19.48
CA GLY A 162 -3.93 -12.82 -18.34
C GLY A 162 -2.41 -12.98 -18.40
N MET A 163 -1.86 -13.29 -19.58
CA MET A 163 -0.43 -13.40 -19.79
C MET A 163 0.16 -12.04 -20.19
N VAL A 164 1.31 -11.70 -19.63
CA VAL A 164 2.06 -10.51 -20.04
C VAL A 164 2.47 -10.61 -21.52
N ILE A 165 2.36 -9.50 -22.26
CA ILE A 165 2.78 -9.36 -23.65
C ILE A 165 3.88 -8.28 -23.75
N PRO A 166 4.99 -8.53 -24.48
CA PRO A 166 5.38 -9.80 -25.09
C PRO A 166 5.55 -10.95 -24.08
N ALA A 167 5.38 -12.19 -24.54
CA ALA A 167 5.49 -13.35 -23.67
C ALA A 167 6.89 -13.44 -23.04
N GLY A 168 6.95 -13.61 -21.72
CA GLY A 168 8.21 -13.64 -20.98
C GLY A 168 8.69 -12.28 -20.49
N SER A 169 8.04 -11.17 -20.89
CA SER A 169 8.38 -9.85 -20.37
C SER A 169 8.23 -9.79 -18.86
N SER A 170 9.25 -9.24 -18.21
CA SER A 170 9.33 -9.08 -16.76
C SER A 170 9.90 -7.72 -16.45
N GLY A 171 9.59 -7.20 -15.26
CA GLY A 171 10.11 -5.92 -14.84
C GLY A 171 9.80 -5.62 -13.39
N VAL A 172 10.15 -4.41 -13.00
CA VAL A 172 9.97 -3.93 -11.63
C VAL A 172 9.55 -2.47 -11.65
N ILE A 173 8.65 -2.14 -10.73
CA ILE A 173 8.19 -0.77 -10.47
C ILE A 173 8.62 -0.43 -9.05
N TYR A 174 9.38 0.64 -8.89
CA TYR A 174 9.88 1.13 -7.61
C TYR A 174 9.06 2.32 -7.12
N LEU A 175 8.79 2.31 -5.83
CA LEU A 175 8.11 3.37 -5.11
C LEU A 175 8.97 3.83 -3.95
N VAL A 176 9.18 5.13 -3.84
CA VAL A 176 9.98 5.76 -2.78
C VAL A 176 9.14 6.78 -2.01
N HIS A 177 9.49 7.01 -0.76
CA HIS A 177 8.91 8.11 0.01
C HIS A 177 9.60 9.44 -0.34
N SER A 178 8.83 10.49 -0.62
CA SER A 178 9.34 11.80 -1.06
C SER A 178 10.37 12.40 -0.09
N ASP A 179 10.18 12.21 1.22
CA ASP A 179 11.05 12.76 2.26
C ASP A 179 12.09 11.76 2.83
N GLU A 180 12.02 10.48 2.46
CA GLU A 180 12.84 9.41 3.07
C GLU A 180 13.34 8.46 1.97
N PRO A 181 14.49 8.73 1.35
CA PRO A 181 14.97 7.97 0.18
C PRO A 181 15.37 6.53 0.53
N ALA A 182 15.55 6.20 1.81
CA ALA A 182 15.77 4.82 2.26
C ALA A 182 14.48 3.99 2.36
N ALA A 183 13.31 4.65 2.40
CA ALA A 183 12.01 3.98 2.41
C ALA A 183 11.58 3.68 0.97
N VAL A 184 11.94 2.48 0.50
CA VAL A 184 11.65 2.02 -0.87
C VAL A 184 10.87 0.72 -0.83
N ALA A 185 9.86 0.62 -1.68
CA ALA A 185 9.14 -0.61 -2.00
C ALA A 185 9.21 -0.88 -3.51
N ALA A 186 8.97 -2.12 -3.91
CA ALA A 186 8.94 -2.48 -5.31
C ALA A 186 7.84 -3.50 -5.62
N VAL A 187 7.33 -3.47 -6.84
CA VAL A 187 6.42 -4.47 -7.39
C VAL A 187 7.09 -5.11 -8.59
N THR A 188 7.45 -6.39 -8.50
CA THR A 188 7.99 -7.15 -9.64
C THR A 188 6.87 -7.85 -10.39
N ILE A 189 6.95 -7.81 -11.72
CA ILE A 189 6.10 -8.54 -12.65
C ILE A 189 6.98 -9.61 -13.29
N SER A 190 6.61 -10.89 -13.15
CA SER A 190 7.33 -11.98 -13.82
C SER A 190 6.80 -12.22 -15.23
N GLY A 191 7.60 -12.87 -16.08
CA GLY A 191 7.14 -13.35 -17.40
C GLY A 191 6.01 -14.39 -17.35
N ALA A 192 5.77 -14.99 -16.18
CA ALA A 192 4.61 -15.82 -15.89
C ALA A 192 3.42 -15.01 -15.34
N SER A 193 3.47 -13.68 -15.44
CA SER A 193 2.45 -12.72 -15.01
C SER A 193 2.18 -12.71 -13.50
N ALA A 194 3.16 -13.14 -12.69
CA ALA A 194 3.03 -13.12 -11.23
C ALA A 194 3.53 -11.80 -10.66
N PHE A 195 2.79 -11.23 -9.72
CA PHE A 195 3.14 -10.00 -9.01
C PHE A 195 3.72 -10.32 -7.64
N HIS A 196 4.84 -9.69 -7.28
CA HIS A 196 5.38 -9.74 -5.93
C HIS A 196 5.71 -8.34 -5.42
N THR A 197 5.33 -8.07 -4.18
CA THR A 197 5.74 -6.87 -3.47
C THR A 197 7.02 -7.11 -2.71
N TRP A 198 7.88 -6.09 -2.66
CA TRP A 198 9.14 -6.10 -1.94
C TRP A 198 9.32 -4.81 -1.15
N ARG A 199 10.09 -4.89 -0.07
CA ARG A 199 10.49 -3.77 0.79
C ARG A 199 12.00 -3.73 0.90
N TYR A 200 12.58 -2.53 0.80
CA TYR A 200 14.00 -2.31 0.97
C TYR A 200 14.33 -2.01 2.44
N ARG A 201 15.24 -2.77 3.04
CA ARG A 201 15.75 -2.54 4.40
C ARG A 201 17.21 -2.94 4.51
N GLY A 202 18.04 -2.03 5.01
CA GLY A 202 19.45 -2.32 5.33
C GLY A 202 20.23 -2.88 4.14
N GLY A 203 20.00 -2.35 2.94
CA GLY A 203 20.68 -2.79 1.72
C GLY A 203 20.11 -4.07 1.08
N ARG A 204 18.97 -4.57 1.55
CA ARG A 204 18.39 -5.85 1.11
C ARG A 204 16.91 -5.74 0.80
N TRP A 205 16.44 -6.56 -0.13
CA TRP A 205 15.02 -6.71 -0.46
C TRP A 205 14.38 -7.86 0.31
N ILE A 206 13.21 -7.58 0.88
CA ILE A 206 12.42 -8.52 1.67
C ILE A 206 11.01 -8.56 1.09
N LYS A 207 10.44 -9.75 0.90
CA LYS A 207 9.02 -9.90 0.49
C LYS A 207 8.07 -9.46 1.62
#